data_AF-A0A0D6QUA3-F1
#
_entry.id   AF-A0A0D6QUA3-F1
#
_cell.length_a   1.000
_cell.length_b   1.000
_cell.length_c   1.000
_cell.angle_alpha   90.00
_cell.angle_beta   90.00
_cell.angle_gamma   90.00
#
_symmetry.space_group_name_H-M   'P 1'
#
loop_
_entity.id
_entity.type
_entity.pdbx_description
1 polymer ?
#
loop_
_entity_poly.entity_id
_entity_poly.type
_entity_poly.pdbx_seq_one_letter_code
_entity_poly.pdbx_strand_id
1 'polypeptide(L)'
;MGVFEIGNPIESPGRVNAVLTPPLSLDGPPNYGGQKQQNILGRLLNLFKAVTPGSDLAKFQLPPQFNLPKSQLQLFGESVYCCSHDLLSKCAQGKTALERFNAVVAWSISTTRPPVFGKAPYNPILGETHHVSSGNLNVLLEQVSHHPPVTALHATDEAQNVELNWWQNPQSQFYGRSVEATIHGQRELKLLEFNESYEMNCPKLCIRFFPFPTVEWLGNVEIQCRQSGLKATLSYTGKSLFGLRGSSSRIFGRIGHCSPAQDIYELEGNWDGIVTVKDISTGKKSILYDARAVISNLKGPVVEDEEGLEQTESAIVWSEVSQGILEGDWKSARQAKRRVEEEQRNLRKERDSAGVTWSPKHFVRRGDGWDYLHCPRGVPPAPIVVP
;
A
#
# COMPACT_ATOMS: atom_id res chain seq x y z
N MET A 1 -16.29 -15.96 36.28
CA MET A 1 -15.39 -17.09 36.00
C MET A 1 -16.11 -18.00 35.03
N GLY A 2 -15.52 -18.21 33.86
CA GLY A 2 -16.12 -18.94 32.74
C GLY A 2 -15.45 -18.48 31.46
N VAL A 3 -14.20 -18.91 31.25
CA VAL A 3 -13.47 -18.72 30.00
C VAL A 3 -14.02 -19.76 29.03
N PHE A 4 -14.63 -19.31 27.94
CA PHE A 4 -14.99 -20.20 26.83
C PHE A 4 -13.75 -20.39 25.95
N GLU A 5 -13.03 -21.49 26.17
CA GLU A 5 -12.09 -22.03 25.19
C GLU A 5 -12.89 -22.76 24.11
N ILE A 6 -12.82 -22.25 22.88
CA ILE A 6 -13.38 -22.89 21.69
C ILE A 6 -12.34 -23.93 21.25
N GLY A 7 -12.78 -25.20 21.12
CA GLY A 7 -11.92 -26.38 21.01
C GLY A 7 -10.94 -26.37 19.83
N ASN A 8 -9.77 -26.98 20.08
CA ASN A 8 -8.77 -27.32 19.07
C ASN A 8 -9.31 -28.38 18.08
N PRO A 9 -9.01 -28.28 16.78
CA PRO A 9 -9.04 -29.42 15.89
C PRO A 9 -7.73 -30.22 16.01
N ILE A 10 -7.83 -31.53 16.21
CA ILE A 10 -6.71 -32.46 15.98
C ILE A 10 -6.82 -32.94 14.54
N GLU A 11 -6.17 -32.21 13.64
CA GLU A 11 -5.55 -32.75 12.43
C GLU A 11 -4.10 -32.24 12.45
N SER A 12 -3.13 -33.12 12.20
CA SER A 12 -1.73 -32.71 12.00
C SER A 12 -1.70 -31.53 11.02
N PRO A 13 -1.03 -30.40 11.31
CA PRO A 13 -1.07 -29.25 10.42
C PRO A 13 -0.49 -29.69 9.09
N GLY A 14 -1.37 -29.80 8.08
CA GLY A 14 -0.94 -29.86 6.70
C GLY A 14 0.01 -28.69 6.48
N ARG A 15 1.14 -28.94 5.81
CA ARG A 15 2.16 -27.93 5.53
C ARG A 15 1.50 -26.63 5.08
N VAL A 16 1.69 -25.56 5.85
CA VAL A 16 1.11 -24.26 5.58
C VAL A 16 1.71 -23.74 4.28
N ASN A 17 0.91 -23.72 3.21
CA ASN A 17 1.41 -23.39 1.88
C ASN A 17 1.26 -21.88 1.62
N ALA A 18 2.21 -21.09 2.10
CA ALA A 18 2.24 -19.65 1.82
C ALA A 18 2.69 -19.38 0.38
N VAL A 19 1.96 -18.54 -0.36
CA VAL A 19 2.31 -18.12 -1.72
C VAL A 19 2.69 -16.64 -1.73
N LEU A 20 3.97 -16.37 -1.95
CA LEU A 20 4.52 -15.02 -2.12
C LEU A 20 4.87 -14.77 -3.59
N THR A 21 4.74 -13.52 -4.01
CA THR A 21 5.05 -13.09 -5.39
C THR A 21 6.00 -11.91 -5.38
N PRO A 22 6.78 -11.67 -6.44
CA PRO A 22 7.69 -10.53 -6.50
C PRO A 22 6.95 -9.19 -6.34
N PRO A 23 7.57 -8.18 -5.71
CA PRO A 23 6.95 -6.87 -5.52
C PRO A 23 6.74 -6.15 -6.85
N LEU A 24 5.84 -5.17 -6.86
CA LEU A 24 5.70 -4.27 -8.01
C LEU A 24 6.94 -3.36 -8.12
N SER A 25 7.65 -3.46 -9.25
CA SER A 25 8.84 -2.67 -9.56
C SER A 25 8.62 -1.75 -10.77
N LEU A 26 9.58 -0.87 -11.06
CA LEU A 26 9.58 -0.06 -12.28
C LEU A 26 9.63 -0.88 -13.58
N ASP A 27 10.19 -2.08 -13.52
CA ASP A 27 10.35 -2.95 -14.68
C ASP A 27 9.00 -3.57 -15.11
N GLY A 28 7.94 -3.26 -14.38
CA GLY A 28 6.58 -3.74 -14.59
C GLY A 28 6.26 -4.95 -13.72
N PRO A 29 4.98 -5.38 -13.71
CA PRO A 29 4.61 -6.59 -13.00
C PRO A 29 5.25 -7.82 -13.67
N PRO A 30 5.58 -8.87 -12.88
CA PRO A 30 5.88 -10.18 -13.44
C PRO A 30 4.76 -10.67 -14.37
N ASN A 31 5.12 -11.44 -15.40
CA ASN A 31 4.14 -12.01 -16.32
C ASN A 31 3.38 -13.15 -15.62
N TYR A 32 2.30 -12.81 -14.93
CA TYR A 32 1.45 -13.77 -14.23
C TYR A 32 0.56 -14.53 -15.24
N GLY A 33 0.76 -15.85 -15.36
CA GLY A 33 -0.14 -16.75 -16.10
C GLY A 33 0.13 -16.89 -17.61
N GLY A 34 1.33 -16.56 -18.11
CA GLY A 34 1.85 -16.97 -19.43
C GLY A 34 1.11 -16.49 -20.70
N GLN A 35 -0.10 -15.96 -20.58
CA GLN A 35 -0.90 -15.47 -21.70
C GLN A 35 -0.90 -13.94 -21.70
N LYS A 36 -0.43 -13.33 -22.80
CA LYS A 36 -0.79 -11.95 -23.14
C LYS A 36 -2.32 -11.87 -23.04
N GLN A 37 -2.84 -11.18 -22.02
CA GLN A 37 -4.28 -10.99 -21.85
C GLN A 37 -4.81 -10.12 -22.99
N GLN A 38 -5.07 -10.74 -24.14
CA GLN A 38 -5.59 -10.05 -25.31
C GLN A 38 -6.94 -9.40 -24.94
N ASN A 39 -7.06 -8.11 -25.24
CA ASN A 39 -8.25 -7.29 -25.04
C ASN A 39 -8.71 -7.12 -23.57
N ILE A 40 -7.79 -6.82 -22.64
CA ILE A 40 -8.12 -6.50 -21.24
C ILE A 40 -9.14 -5.36 -21.12
N LEU A 41 -9.05 -4.34 -21.99
CA LEU A 41 -10.00 -3.22 -22.02
C LEU A 41 -11.42 -3.71 -22.32
N GLY A 42 -11.63 -4.50 -23.36
CA GLY A 42 -12.96 -5.02 -23.70
C GLY A 42 -13.56 -5.87 -22.57
N ARG A 43 -12.72 -6.63 -21.85
CA ARG A 43 -13.17 -7.41 -20.67
C ARG A 43 -13.55 -6.51 -19.50
N LEU A 44 -12.79 -5.43 -19.23
CA LEU A 44 -13.15 -4.44 -18.22
C LEU A 44 -14.46 -3.73 -18.57
N LEU A 45 -14.63 -3.31 -19.82
CA LEU A 45 -15.86 -2.67 -20.27
C LEU A 45 -17.08 -3.60 -20.10
N ASN A 46 -16.92 -4.89 -20.40
CA ASN A 46 -17.97 -5.88 -20.16
C ASN A 46 -18.26 -6.06 -18.65
N LEU A 47 -17.23 -6.04 -17.81
CA LEU A 47 -17.36 -6.14 -16.36
C LEU A 47 -18.15 -4.96 -15.77
N PHE A 48 -17.90 -3.74 -16.26
CA PHE A 48 -18.58 -2.53 -15.81
C PHE A 48 -19.91 -2.24 -16.55
N LYS A 49 -20.29 -3.06 -17.54
CA LYS A 49 -21.50 -2.82 -18.35
C LYS A 49 -22.79 -2.72 -17.50
N ALA A 50 -22.84 -3.46 -16.39
CA ALA A 50 -23.98 -3.48 -15.47
C ALA A 50 -23.83 -2.50 -14.30
N VAL A 51 -22.75 -1.73 -14.23
CA VAL A 51 -22.48 -0.81 -13.13
C VAL A 51 -22.92 0.59 -13.53
N THR A 52 -23.72 1.25 -12.70
CA THR A 52 -24.21 2.61 -12.96
C THR A 52 -23.12 3.64 -12.59
N PRO A 53 -22.89 4.69 -13.39
CA PRO A 53 -22.04 5.81 -12.98
C PRO A 53 -22.51 6.40 -11.64
N GLY A 54 -21.55 6.71 -10.76
CA GLY A 54 -21.77 7.08 -9.37
C GLY A 54 -21.71 5.92 -8.38
N SER A 55 -21.71 4.66 -8.83
CA SER A 55 -21.69 3.49 -7.93
C SER A 55 -20.38 3.39 -7.15
N ASP A 56 -20.50 3.13 -5.85
CA ASP A 56 -19.42 2.66 -4.98
C ASP A 56 -19.06 1.20 -5.33
N LEU A 57 -17.77 0.92 -5.48
CA LEU A 57 -17.23 -0.38 -5.84
C LEU A 57 -16.77 -1.21 -4.62
N ALA A 58 -16.99 -0.77 -3.38
CA ALA A 58 -16.58 -1.49 -2.18
C ALA A 58 -17.15 -2.92 -2.08
N LYS A 59 -18.31 -3.18 -2.69
CA LYS A 59 -18.94 -4.51 -2.75
C LYS A 59 -18.78 -5.20 -4.11
N PHE A 60 -18.04 -4.60 -5.03
CA PHE A 60 -17.86 -5.12 -6.38
C PHE A 60 -16.88 -6.29 -6.39
N GLN A 61 -17.36 -7.48 -6.76
CA GLN A 61 -16.52 -8.67 -6.82
C GLN A 61 -15.77 -8.75 -8.14
N LEU A 62 -14.46 -8.55 -8.08
CA LEU A 62 -13.58 -8.74 -9.23
C LEU A 62 -13.33 -10.24 -9.48
N PRO A 63 -13.49 -10.70 -10.74
CA PRO A 63 -13.02 -12.02 -11.14
C PRO A 63 -11.49 -12.17 -11.05
N PRO A 64 -10.95 -13.38 -10.77
CA PRO A 64 -9.51 -13.61 -10.58
C PRO A 64 -8.62 -13.14 -11.74
N GLN A 65 -9.13 -13.12 -12.98
CA GLN A 65 -8.34 -12.65 -14.13
C GLN A 65 -7.97 -11.16 -14.05
N PHE A 66 -8.70 -10.37 -13.26
CA PHE A 66 -8.40 -8.96 -12.97
C PHE A 66 -7.65 -8.78 -11.65
N ASN A 67 -7.31 -9.87 -10.95
CA ASN A 67 -6.53 -9.79 -9.73
C ASN A 67 -5.02 -9.88 -10.03
N LEU A 68 -4.25 -9.19 -9.19
CA LEU A 68 -2.85 -9.51 -8.89
C LEU A 68 -2.85 -10.66 -7.87
N PRO A 69 -1.87 -11.57 -7.92
CA PRO A 69 -1.69 -12.62 -6.90
C PRO A 69 -1.11 -12.07 -5.59
N LYS A 70 -1.79 -11.05 -5.05
CA LYS A 70 -1.41 -10.27 -3.87
C LYS A 70 -2.66 -9.67 -3.20
N SER A 71 -2.69 -9.73 -1.88
CA SER A 71 -3.61 -8.94 -1.06
C SER A 71 -3.25 -7.45 -1.11
N GLN A 72 -4.24 -6.60 -0.80
CA GLN A 72 -3.99 -5.18 -0.62
C GLN A 72 -3.00 -4.92 0.53
N LEU A 73 -2.98 -5.76 1.58
CA LEU A 73 -2.00 -5.65 2.67
C LEU A 73 -0.56 -5.83 2.15
N GLN A 74 -0.34 -6.82 1.27
CA GLN A 74 0.97 -7.06 0.68
C GLN A 74 1.42 -5.87 -0.18
N LEU A 75 0.58 -5.39 -1.10
CA LEU A 75 0.92 -4.20 -1.91
C LEU A 75 1.18 -2.96 -1.06
N PHE A 76 0.43 -2.82 0.03
CA PHE A 76 0.57 -1.71 0.94
C PHE A 76 1.90 -1.78 1.69
N GLY A 77 2.24 -2.94 2.26
CA GLY A 77 3.51 -3.18 2.95
C GLY A 77 4.72 -3.08 2.02
N GLU A 78 4.62 -3.59 0.79
CA GLU A 78 5.70 -3.50 -0.22
C GLU A 78 6.14 -2.06 -0.49
N SER A 79 5.23 -1.09 -0.36
CA SER A 79 5.58 0.34 -0.50
C SER A 79 6.54 0.85 0.59
N VAL A 80 6.64 0.12 1.70
CA VAL A 80 7.45 0.43 2.87
C VAL A 80 8.73 -0.42 2.90
N TYR A 81 8.62 -1.76 2.84
CA TYR A 81 9.76 -2.65 3.09
C TYR A 81 10.53 -3.11 1.84
N CYS A 82 9.94 -3.02 0.62
CA CYS A 82 10.60 -3.41 -0.63
C CYS A 82 11.25 -2.22 -1.31
N CYS A 83 12.43 -1.80 -0.86
CA CYS A 83 13.23 -0.77 -1.51
C CYS A 83 14.68 -1.24 -1.66
N SER A 84 15.30 -1.00 -2.81
CA SER A 84 16.72 -1.34 -3.06
C SER A 84 17.69 -0.43 -2.31
N HIS A 85 17.21 0.74 -1.87
CA HIS A 85 17.93 1.66 -1.00
C HIS A 85 17.06 1.97 0.21
N ASP A 86 17.65 1.87 1.40
CA ASP A 86 16.96 2.18 2.65
C ASP A 86 16.73 3.69 2.79
N LEU A 87 15.54 4.15 2.38
CA LEU A 87 15.14 5.54 2.47
C LEU A 87 14.67 5.94 3.88
N LEU A 88 14.20 4.99 4.69
CA LEU A 88 13.74 5.27 6.06
C LEU A 88 14.93 5.60 6.95
N SER A 89 16.01 4.80 6.90
CA SER A 89 17.26 5.12 7.58
C SER A 89 17.83 6.48 7.14
N LYS A 90 17.75 6.80 5.84
CA LYS A 90 18.20 8.12 5.34
C LYS A 90 17.41 9.27 5.94
N CYS A 91 16.13 9.09 6.29
CA CYS A 91 15.34 10.11 6.98
C CYS A 91 15.94 10.41 8.36
N ALA A 92 16.38 9.39 9.09
CA ALA A 92 17.01 9.53 10.41
C ALA A 92 18.45 10.08 10.35
N GLN A 93 19.16 9.94 9.23
CA GLN A 93 20.59 10.31 9.12
C GLN A 93 20.84 11.79 8.77
N GLY A 94 19.81 12.56 8.42
CA GLY A 94 19.96 13.98 8.07
C GLY A 94 20.39 14.83 9.27
N LYS A 95 21.40 15.71 9.08
CA LYS A 95 22.00 16.49 10.16
C LYS A 95 21.14 17.69 10.54
N THR A 96 20.46 18.26 9.57
CA THR A 96 19.53 19.39 9.79
C THR A 96 18.08 18.95 9.60
N ALA A 97 17.14 19.67 10.23
CA ALA A 97 15.71 19.41 10.05
C ALA A 97 15.29 19.47 8.56
N LEU A 98 15.90 20.37 7.78
CA LEU A 98 15.64 20.47 6.34
C LEU A 98 16.19 19.27 5.55
N GLU A 99 17.37 18.77 5.88
CA GLU A 99 17.92 17.56 5.27
C GLU A 99 17.04 16.34 5.55
N ARG A 100 16.62 16.15 6.80
CA ARG A 100 15.68 15.07 7.17
C ARG A 100 14.34 15.24 6.47
N PHE A 101 13.80 16.45 6.44
CA PHE A 101 12.54 16.74 5.75
C PHE A 101 12.62 16.44 4.25
N ASN A 102 13.71 16.82 3.57
CA ASN A 102 13.94 16.45 2.17
C ASN A 102 13.97 14.92 1.97
N ALA A 103 14.66 14.19 2.87
CA ALA A 103 14.66 12.73 2.83
C ALA A 103 13.26 12.13 3.05
N VAL A 104 12.45 12.69 3.95
CA VAL A 104 11.04 12.29 4.15
C VAL A 104 10.20 12.55 2.90
N VAL A 105 10.41 13.68 2.21
CA VAL A 105 9.74 13.95 0.92
C VAL A 105 10.14 12.90 -0.13
N ALA A 106 11.43 12.56 -0.23
CA ALA A 106 11.91 11.53 -1.14
C ALA A 106 11.32 10.14 -0.81
N TRP A 107 11.30 9.75 0.47
CA TRP A 107 10.67 8.52 0.92
C TRP A 107 9.17 8.50 0.62
N SER A 108 8.46 9.59 0.88
CA SER A 108 7.04 9.73 0.56
C SER A 108 6.76 9.50 -0.94
N ILE A 109 7.57 10.10 -1.83
CA ILE A 109 7.44 9.88 -3.28
C ILE A 109 7.66 8.40 -3.62
N SER A 110 8.67 7.75 -3.00
CA SER A 110 8.99 6.35 -3.26
C SER A 110 7.87 5.37 -2.96
N THR A 111 6.98 5.68 -2.00
CA THR A 111 5.81 4.85 -1.69
C THR A 111 4.79 4.78 -2.84
N THR A 112 4.89 5.68 -3.82
CA THR A 112 4.06 5.66 -5.03
C THR A 112 4.54 4.54 -5.96
N ARG A 113 3.79 3.44 -6.05
CA ARG A 113 4.16 2.28 -6.87
C ARG A 113 3.53 2.31 -8.27
N PRO A 114 4.21 1.78 -9.31
CA PRO A 114 3.65 1.66 -10.65
C PRO A 114 2.36 0.84 -10.67
N PRO A 115 1.22 1.45 -11.04
CA PRO A 115 -0.04 0.72 -11.10
C PRO A 115 -0.12 -0.13 -12.38
N VAL A 116 -0.86 -1.23 -12.31
CA VAL A 116 -1.04 -2.15 -13.44
C VAL A 116 -2.45 -1.98 -14.01
N PHE A 117 -2.55 -1.52 -15.26
CA PHE A 117 -3.85 -1.30 -15.89
C PHE A 117 -4.68 -2.59 -15.92
N GLY A 118 -5.92 -2.51 -15.43
CA GLY A 118 -6.86 -3.64 -15.42
C GLY A 118 -6.58 -4.72 -14.38
N LYS A 119 -5.69 -4.45 -13.43
CA LYS A 119 -5.36 -5.35 -12.33
C LYS A 119 -5.57 -4.66 -10.98
N ALA A 120 -6.09 -5.40 -10.01
CA ALA A 120 -6.28 -4.95 -8.63
C ALA A 120 -5.85 -6.04 -7.64
N PRO A 121 -5.41 -5.72 -6.42
CA PRO A 121 -5.17 -6.73 -5.40
C PRO A 121 -6.46 -7.46 -4.99
N TYR A 122 -6.31 -8.52 -4.19
CA TYR A 122 -7.43 -9.06 -3.43
C TYR A 122 -7.91 -8.04 -2.39
N ASN A 123 -9.23 -7.95 -2.21
CA ASN A 123 -9.80 -7.18 -1.11
C ASN A 123 -9.60 -7.99 0.17
N PRO A 124 -8.87 -7.49 1.18
CA PRO A 124 -8.51 -8.29 2.34
C PRO A 124 -9.73 -8.72 3.15
N ILE A 125 -9.62 -9.90 3.75
CA ILE A 125 -10.62 -10.40 4.69
C ILE A 125 -10.51 -9.66 6.03
N LEU A 126 -11.57 -9.65 6.84
CA LEU A 126 -11.52 -8.99 8.15
C LEU A 126 -10.55 -9.74 9.08
N GLY A 127 -9.59 -9.03 9.67
CA GLY A 127 -8.55 -9.64 10.50
C GLY A 127 -7.41 -10.30 9.73
N GLU A 128 -7.36 -10.17 8.40
CA GLU A 128 -6.18 -10.54 7.62
C GLU A 128 -4.95 -9.76 8.10
N THR A 129 -3.79 -10.41 8.15
CA THR A 129 -2.52 -9.83 8.59
C THR A 129 -1.46 -9.93 7.49
N HIS A 130 -0.45 -9.08 7.57
CA HIS A 130 0.78 -9.24 6.80
C HIS A 130 1.96 -8.77 7.65
N HIS A 131 2.87 -9.69 8.00
CA HIS A 131 4.00 -9.43 8.90
C HIS A 131 5.31 -9.70 8.17
N VAL A 132 6.14 -8.67 7.98
CA VAL A 132 7.39 -8.76 7.20
C VAL A 132 8.54 -8.00 7.86
N SER A 133 9.73 -8.57 7.82
CA SER A 133 10.98 -7.93 8.22
C SER A 133 11.89 -7.66 7.00
N SER A 134 12.57 -6.52 7.00
CA SER A 134 13.56 -6.13 5.98
C SER A 134 14.73 -5.46 6.67
N GLY A 135 15.82 -6.19 6.87
CA GLY A 135 16.90 -5.75 7.76
C GLY A 135 16.38 -5.52 9.19
N ASN A 136 16.54 -4.30 9.71
CA ASN A 136 16.05 -3.92 11.05
C ASN A 136 14.59 -3.44 11.06
N LEU A 137 13.99 -3.23 9.88
CA LEU A 137 12.63 -2.73 9.76
C LEU A 137 11.64 -3.89 9.88
N ASN A 138 10.80 -3.86 10.92
CA ASN A 138 9.71 -4.80 11.11
C ASN A 138 8.38 -4.11 10.80
N VAL A 139 7.55 -4.72 9.95
CA VAL A 139 6.29 -4.14 9.45
C VAL A 139 5.15 -5.12 9.73
N LEU A 140 4.08 -4.63 10.36
CA LEU A 140 2.86 -5.40 10.59
C LEU A 140 1.66 -4.64 10.04
N LEU A 141 0.84 -5.33 9.25
CA LEU A 141 -0.42 -4.83 8.75
C LEU A 141 -1.58 -5.69 9.25
N GLU A 142 -2.74 -5.07 9.43
CA GLU A 142 -3.99 -5.75 9.72
C GLU A 142 -5.17 -5.09 8.98
N GLN A 143 -6.08 -5.91 8.44
CA GLN A 143 -7.37 -5.43 7.97
C GLN A 143 -8.33 -5.22 9.15
N VAL A 144 -8.32 -4.01 9.69
CA VAL A 144 -9.08 -3.63 10.90
C VAL A 144 -10.58 -3.43 10.65
N SER A 145 -11.00 -3.21 9.40
CA SER A 145 -12.40 -3.10 9.00
C SER A 145 -12.62 -3.57 7.57
N HIS A 146 -13.78 -4.15 7.27
CA HIS A 146 -14.14 -4.60 5.90
C HIS A 146 -15.23 -3.73 5.25
N HIS A 147 -16.12 -3.13 6.04
CA HIS A 147 -17.20 -2.25 5.55
C HIS A 147 -17.35 -1.01 6.45
N PRO A 148 -16.71 0.14 6.09
CA PRO A 148 -15.82 0.32 4.93
C PRO A 148 -14.46 -0.41 5.11
N PRO A 149 -13.73 -0.70 4.02
CA PRO A 149 -12.43 -1.35 4.10
C PRO A 149 -11.41 -0.42 4.74
N VAL A 150 -10.75 -0.85 5.82
CA VAL A 150 -9.65 -0.12 6.45
C VAL A 150 -8.52 -1.08 6.75
N THR A 151 -7.32 -0.71 6.32
CA THR A 151 -6.06 -1.40 6.65
C THR A 151 -5.24 -0.49 7.55
N ALA A 152 -4.72 -1.03 8.65
CA ALA A 152 -3.75 -0.36 9.51
C ALA A 152 -2.37 -1.03 9.34
N LEU A 153 -1.31 -0.24 9.47
CA LEU A 153 0.08 -0.61 9.34
C LEU A 153 0.86 0.08 10.46
N HIS A 154 1.69 -0.69 11.15
CA HIS A 154 2.72 -0.20 12.03
C HIS A 154 4.07 -0.74 11.59
N ALA A 155 5.11 0.10 11.60
CA ALA A 155 6.46 -0.36 11.37
C ALA A 155 7.45 0.30 12.32
N THR A 156 8.47 -0.45 12.71
CA THR A 156 9.53 0.02 13.61
C THR A 156 10.89 -0.44 13.12
N ASP A 157 11.84 0.48 13.09
CA ASP A 157 13.27 0.21 13.04
C ASP A 157 13.89 0.74 14.33
N GLU A 158 14.07 -0.16 15.30
CA GLU A 158 14.62 0.18 16.61
C GLU A 158 16.08 0.64 16.52
N ALA A 159 16.84 0.14 15.53
CA ALA A 159 18.24 0.51 15.35
C ALA A 159 18.42 1.94 14.85
N GLN A 160 17.43 2.49 14.14
CA GLN A 160 17.44 3.87 13.65
C GLN A 160 16.46 4.79 14.39
N ASN A 161 15.78 4.31 15.44
CA ASN A 161 14.76 5.07 16.17
C ASN A 161 13.65 5.62 15.25
N VAL A 162 13.20 4.80 14.29
CA VAL A 162 12.15 5.14 13.33
C VAL A 162 10.87 4.38 13.65
N GLU A 163 9.75 5.09 13.67
CA GLU A 163 8.41 4.53 13.85
C GLU A 163 7.49 5.04 12.74
N LEU A 164 6.68 4.17 12.15
CA LEU A 164 5.70 4.51 11.13
C LEU A 164 4.32 4.03 11.58
N ASN A 165 3.37 4.97 11.71
CA ASN A 165 1.95 4.68 11.84
C ASN A 165 1.24 5.05 10.55
N TRP A 166 0.49 4.12 9.99
CA TRP A 166 -0.23 4.39 8.76
C TRP A 166 -1.53 3.59 8.73
N TRP A 167 -2.64 4.24 8.43
CA TRP A 167 -3.88 3.56 8.07
C TRP A 167 -4.46 4.16 6.79
N GLN A 168 -5.19 3.33 6.04
CA GLN A 168 -5.86 3.76 4.82
C GLN A 168 -7.23 3.10 4.63
N ASN A 169 -8.13 3.85 4.04
CA ASN A 169 -9.49 3.51 3.67
C ASN A 169 -9.71 3.90 2.19
N PRO A 170 -9.40 2.99 1.25
CA PRO A 170 -9.60 3.25 -0.17
C PRO A 170 -11.10 3.20 -0.51
N GLN A 171 -11.60 4.28 -1.12
CA GLN A 171 -12.97 4.38 -1.62
C GLN A 171 -12.95 4.52 -3.13
N SER A 172 -13.52 3.52 -3.81
CA SER A 172 -13.52 3.44 -5.28
C SER A 172 -14.90 3.76 -5.84
N GLN A 173 -14.97 4.74 -6.75
CA GLN A 173 -16.20 5.14 -7.41
C GLN A 173 -16.08 5.00 -8.94
N PHE A 174 -17.12 4.46 -9.57
CA PHE A 174 -17.19 4.35 -11.03
C PHE A 174 -17.89 5.57 -11.63
N TYR A 175 -17.31 6.21 -12.64
CA TYR A 175 -17.85 7.39 -13.33
C TYR A 175 -18.22 7.11 -14.79
N GLY A 176 -18.47 5.86 -15.16
CA GLY A 176 -18.78 5.46 -16.54
C GLY A 176 -17.53 5.30 -17.42
N ARG A 177 -16.69 6.34 -17.49
CA ARG A 177 -15.47 6.35 -18.32
C ARG A 177 -14.18 6.15 -17.52
N SER A 178 -14.29 6.17 -16.20
CA SER A 178 -13.18 5.98 -15.28
C SER A 178 -13.65 5.32 -13.98
N VAL A 179 -12.69 4.79 -13.24
CA VAL A 179 -12.80 4.48 -11.82
C VAL A 179 -11.80 5.37 -11.10
N GLU A 180 -12.23 6.06 -10.04
CA GLU A 180 -11.32 6.78 -9.15
C GLU A 180 -11.35 6.14 -7.77
N ALA A 181 -10.17 5.83 -7.25
CA ALA A 181 -9.97 5.35 -5.89
C ALA A 181 -9.33 6.48 -5.07
N THR A 182 -10.12 7.10 -4.20
CA THR A 182 -9.65 8.08 -3.22
C THR A 182 -9.14 7.33 -2.00
N ILE A 183 -7.92 7.62 -1.58
CA ILE A 183 -7.28 6.98 -0.43
C ILE A 183 -7.44 7.91 0.78
N HIS A 184 -8.43 7.65 1.62
CA HIS A 184 -8.54 8.32 2.92
C HIS A 184 -7.58 7.65 3.90
N GLY A 185 -7.07 8.41 4.86
CA GLY A 185 -6.10 7.88 5.81
C GLY A 185 -5.11 8.94 6.26
N GLN A 186 -4.23 8.53 7.17
CA GLN A 186 -3.12 9.34 7.63
C GLN A 186 -1.88 8.46 7.68
N ARG A 187 -0.77 9.00 7.20
CA ARG A 187 0.56 8.44 7.38
C ARG A 187 1.36 9.36 8.28
N GLU A 188 1.94 8.79 9.32
CA GLU A 188 2.78 9.48 10.29
C GLU A 188 4.12 8.75 10.41
N LEU A 189 5.18 9.38 9.94
CA LEU A 189 6.55 8.93 10.16
C LEU A 189 7.13 9.68 11.35
N LYS A 190 7.69 8.99 12.32
CA LYS A 190 8.35 9.58 13.48
C LYS A 190 9.84 9.25 13.46
N LEU A 191 10.65 10.28 13.65
CA LEU A 191 12.08 10.16 13.91
C LEU A 191 12.29 10.45 15.40
N LEU A 192 12.32 9.39 16.20
CA LEU A 192 12.20 9.49 17.66
C LEU A 192 13.40 10.21 18.27
N GLU A 193 14.60 10.02 17.73
CA GLU A 193 15.82 10.71 18.16
C GLU A 193 15.70 12.24 18.11
N PHE A 194 14.95 12.77 17.12
CA PHE A 194 14.77 14.21 16.91
C PHE A 194 13.46 14.75 17.49
N ASN A 195 12.62 13.87 18.05
CA ASN A 195 11.25 14.19 18.44
C ASN A 195 10.44 14.85 17.31
N GLU A 196 10.66 14.40 16.07
CA GLU A 196 9.98 14.91 14.88
C GLU A 196 8.90 13.93 14.40
N SER A 197 7.71 14.45 14.11
CA SER A 197 6.63 13.70 13.49
C SER A 197 6.23 14.36 12.16
N TYR A 198 6.17 13.54 11.12
CA TYR A 198 5.87 13.95 9.76
C TYR A 198 4.52 13.36 9.35
N GLU A 199 3.52 14.22 9.23
CA GLU A 199 2.17 13.85 8.81
C GLU A 199 2.02 14.05 7.30
N MET A 200 1.39 13.10 6.62
CA MET A 200 1.15 13.19 5.19
C MET A 200 -0.07 12.38 4.72
N ASN A 201 -0.71 12.88 3.67
CA ASN A 201 -1.82 12.21 2.96
C ASN A 201 -1.30 11.43 1.74
N CYS A 202 -2.23 10.88 0.95
CA CYS A 202 -1.93 10.06 -0.24
C CYS A 202 -2.58 10.63 -1.51
N PRO A 203 -1.96 10.43 -2.69
CA PRO A 203 -2.61 10.74 -3.95
C PRO A 203 -3.76 9.75 -4.23
N LYS A 204 -4.68 10.12 -5.11
CA LYS A 204 -5.76 9.22 -5.59
C LYS A 204 -5.29 8.43 -6.81
N LEU A 205 -5.84 7.23 -7.00
CA LEU A 205 -5.61 6.43 -8.19
C LEU A 205 -6.76 6.61 -9.18
N CYS A 206 -6.46 6.92 -10.43
CA CYS A 206 -7.45 7.11 -11.49
C CYS A 206 -7.21 6.10 -12.62
N ILE A 207 -8.19 5.22 -12.87
CA ILE A 207 -8.20 4.29 -13.99
C ILE A 207 -9.15 4.87 -15.04
N ARG A 208 -8.62 5.28 -16.19
CA ARG A 208 -9.42 5.82 -17.31
C ARG A 208 -9.55 4.78 -18.40
N PHE A 209 -10.76 4.57 -18.91
CA PHE A 209 -11.04 3.64 -20.03
C PHE A 209 -11.06 4.35 -21.38
N PHE A 210 -11.50 5.61 -21.42
CA PHE A 210 -11.64 6.40 -22.63
C PHE A 210 -11.13 7.84 -22.45
N PRO A 211 -10.66 8.52 -23.51
CA PRO A 211 -10.46 8.02 -24.88
C PRO A 211 -9.23 7.08 -25.01
N PHE A 212 -8.27 7.20 -24.11
CA PHE A 212 -7.08 6.36 -24.06
C PHE A 212 -7.01 5.64 -22.70
N PRO A 213 -6.94 4.30 -22.69
CA PRO A 213 -6.80 3.54 -21.45
C PRO A 213 -5.53 3.93 -20.69
N THR A 214 -5.65 4.30 -19.43
CA THR A 214 -4.50 4.62 -18.57
C THR A 214 -4.84 4.40 -17.10
N VAL A 215 -3.81 4.25 -16.28
CA VAL A 215 -3.92 4.25 -14.82
C VAL A 215 -2.85 5.18 -14.26
N GLU A 216 -3.26 6.14 -13.42
CA GLU A 216 -2.39 7.24 -12.99
C GLU A 216 -2.67 7.62 -11.53
N TRP A 217 -1.60 7.97 -10.80
CA TRP A 217 -1.70 8.67 -9.53
C TRP A 217 -1.94 10.16 -9.79
N LEU A 218 -2.94 10.74 -9.12
CA LEU A 218 -3.38 12.13 -9.30
C LEU A 218 -3.63 12.80 -7.95
N GLY A 219 -3.60 14.12 -7.93
CA GLY A 219 -4.00 14.94 -6.78
C GLY A 219 -2.83 15.49 -5.99
N ASN A 220 -3.15 16.13 -4.87
CA ASN A 220 -2.17 16.84 -4.05
C ASN A 220 -1.77 16.02 -2.83
N VAL A 221 -0.46 15.97 -2.57
CA VAL A 221 0.12 15.41 -1.35
C VAL A 221 0.73 16.53 -0.54
N GLU A 222 0.35 16.63 0.72
CA GLU A 222 0.89 17.53 1.70
C GLU A 222 1.69 16.73 2.72
N ILE A 223 2.88 17.22 3.05
CA ILE A 223 3.75 16.64 4.07
C ILE A 223 4.09 17.77 5.03
N GLN A 224 3.95 17.55 6.32
CA GLN A 224 4.24 18.58 7.33
C GLN A 224 4.95 17.99 8.54
N CYS A 225 5.87 18.76 9.11
CA CYS A 225 6.48 18.48 10.40
C CYS A 225 6.25 19.69 11.30
N ARG A 226 5.42 19.54 12.33
CA ARG A 226 5.02 20.67 13.20
C ARG A 226 6.19 21.19 14.02
N GLN A 227 7.07 20.29 14.45
CA GLN A 227 8.20 20.58 15.32
C GLN A 227 9.27 21.42 14.60
N SER A 228 9.55 21.14 13.33
CA SER A 228 10.47 21.93 12.52
C SER A 228 9.79 23.11 11.79
N GLY A 229 8.46 23.11 11.72
CA GLY A 229 7.68 24.10 10.97
C GLY A 229 7.84 23.98 9.44
N LEU A 230 8.34 22.85 8.95
CA LEU A 230 8.55 22.57 7.53
C LEU A 230 7.31 21.92 6.90
N LYS A 231 7.06 22.26 5.63
CA LYS A 231 6.02 21.67 4.79
C LYS A 231 6.49 21.42 3.37
N ALA A 232 5.88 20.43 2.73
CA ALA A 232 5.91 20.24 1.29
C ALA A 232 4.49 20.14 0.73
N THR A 233 4.28 20.70 -0.45
CA THR A 233 3.07 20.49 -1.25
C THR A 233 3.48 19.95 -2.60
N LEU A 234 3.00 18.76 -2.94
CA LEU A 234 3.30 18.04 -4.17
C LEU A 234 2.00 17.86 -4.97
N SER A 235 2.07 17.99 -6.29
CA SER A 235 0.95 17.77 -7.20
C SER A 235 1.31 16.67 -8.19
N TYR A 236 0.58 15.56 -8.10
CA TYR A 236 0.65 14.42 -9.01
C TYR A 236 -0.29 14.68 -10.19
N THR A 237 0.28 14.67 -11.40
CA THR A 237 -0.44 14.98 -12.62
C THR A 237 -0.19 13.95 -13.70
N GLY A 238 -1.26 13.59 -14.40
CA GLY A 238 -1.25 12.65 -15.51
C GLY A 238 -1.15 13.36 -16.86
N LYS A 239 -1.32 12.57 -17.94
CA LYS A 239 -1.33 13.06 -19.31
C LYS A 239 -2.50 14.04 -19.53
N SER A 240 -2.18 15.25 -20.01
CA SER A 240 -3.17 16.26 -20.43
C SER A 240 -4.05 15.72 -21.56
N LEU A 241 -5.35 16.02 -21.50
CA LEU A 241 -6.35 15.62 -22.49
C LEU A 241 -6.11 16.21 -23.89
N PHE A 242 -5.31 17.30 -24.00
CA PHE A 242 -5.03 18.00 -25.26
C PHE A 242 -3.60 17.81 -25.79
N GLY A 243 -2.77 17.00 -25.13
CA GLY A 243 -1.34 16.92 -25.44
C GLY A 243 -0.87 15.52 -25.80
N LEU A 244 -0.54 15.30 -27.07
CA LEU A 244 0.28 14.19 -27.57
C LEU A 244 1.74 14.19 -27.01
N ARG A 245 2.01 15.00 -25.98
CA ARG A 245 3.30 15.13 -25.29
C ARG A 245 3.07 15.43 -23.81
N GLY A 246 3.11 14.38 -22.99
CA GLY A 246 3.14 14.47 -21.53
C GLY A 246 3.59 13.14 -20.94
N SER A 247 4.51 13.18 -19.98
CA SER A 247 4.91 11.98 -19.21
C SER A 247 3.76 11.56 -18.28
N SER A 248 3.42 10.28 -18.26
CA SER A 248 2.40 9.71 -17.37
C SER A 248 2.96 9.47 -15.98
N SER A 249 3.38 10.52 -15.27
CA SER A 249 3.94 10.41 -13.91
C SER A 249 4.45 11.73 -13.34
N ARG A 250 4.01 12.87 -13.90
CA ARG A 250 4.62 14.16 -13.58
C ARG A 250 4.29 14.58 -12.15
N ILE A 251 5.32 15.02 -11.44
CA ILE A 251 5.21 15.59 -10.11
C ILE A 251 5.88 16.97 -10.08
N PHE A 252 5.23 17.93 -9.44
CA PHE A 252 5.80 19.23 -9.14
C PHE A 252 5.38 19.66 -7.74
N GLY A 253 6.10 20.59 -7.13
CA GLY A 253 5.79 21.01 -5.78
C GLY A 253 6.75 22.03 -5.22
N ARG A 254 6.58 22.33 -3.93
CA ARG A 254 7.47 23.20 -3.16
C ARG A 254 7.73 22.64 -1.79
N ILE A 255 8.89 22.96 -1.23
CA ILE A 255 9.29 22.65 0.14
C ILE A 255 9.66 23.98 0.81
N GLY A 256 9.18 24.22 2.02
CA GLY A 256 9.39 25.49 2.71
C GLY A 256 8.89 25.50 4.15
N HIS A 257 8.83 26.68 4.74
CA HIS A 257 8.28 26.90 6.09
C HIS A 257 6.78 27.20 6.05
N CYS A 258 6.07 26.74 7.09
CA CYS A 258 4.66 27.07 7.31
C CYS A 258 4.47 28.51 7.78
N SER A 259 5.33 28.99 8.68
CA SER A 259 5.20 30.29 9.34
C SER A 259 6.58 30.89 9.70
N PRO A 260 6.95 32.07 9.15
CA PRO A 260 6.29 32.72 8.01
C PRO A 260 6.30 31.80 6.78
N ALA A 261 5.28 31.90 5.94
CA ALA A 261 5.21 31.10 4.72
C ALA A 261 6.35 31.52 3.78
N GLN A 262 7.31 30.62 3.58
CA GLN A 262 8.48 30.86 2.75
C GLN A 262 8.92 29.58 2.06
N ASP A 263 8.94 29.60 0.73
CA ASP A 263 9.44 28.48 -0.06
C ASP A 263 10.98 28.49 -0.10
N ILE A 264 11.57 27.31 0.04
CA ILE A 264 13.02 27.07 0.00
C ILE A 264 13.39 26.37 -1.30
N TYR A 265 12.63 25.32 -1.65
CA TYR A 265 12.85 24.53 -2.86
C TYR A 265 11.62 24.50 -3.76
N GLU A 266 11.87 24.53 -5.07
CA GLU A 266 10.91 24.10 -6.08
C GLU A 266 11.26 22.67 -6.53
N LEU A 267 10.27 21.79 -6.57
CA LEU A 267 10.40 20.40 -6.95
C LEU A 267 9.75 20.17 -8.32
N GLU A 268 10.43 19.42 -9.20
CA GLU A 268 9.88 18.97 -10.48
C GLU A 268 10.48 17.63 -10.91
N GLY A 269 9.69 16.82 -11.62
CA GLY A 269 10.18 15.60 -12.24
C GLY A 269 9.08 14.58 -12.52
N ASN A 270 9.45 13.31 -12.44
CA ASN A 270 8.55 12.17 -12.59
C ASN A 270 8.72 11.22 -11.40
N TRP A 271 7.64 10.83 -10.73
CA TRP A 271 7.71 9.96 -9.55
C TRP A 271 8.16 8.53 -9.88
N ASP A 272 8.10 8.13 -11.16
CA ASP A 272 8.63 6.86 -11.68
C ASP A 272 10.00 7.02 -12.36
N GLY A 273 10.63 8.20 -12.22
CA GLY A 273 11.93 8.52 -12.80
C GLY A 273 12.75 9.38 -11.86
N ILE A 274 13.23 10.52 -12.34
CA ILE A 274 14.02 11.45 -11.54
C ILE A 274 13.12 12.60 -11.07
N VAL A 275 13.23 12.93 -9.79
CA VAL A 275 12.68 14.13 -9.18
C VAL A 275 13.82 15.00 -8.67
N THR A 276 13.82 16.26 -9.09
CA THR A 276 14.84 17.24 -8.72
C THR A 276 14.26 18.33 -7.84
N VAL A 277 15.11 18.93 -7.02
CA VAL A 277 14.82 20.16 -6.28
C VAL A 277 15.76 21.26 -6.72
N LYS A 278 15.20 22.46 -6.86
CA LYS A 278 15.92 23.71 -7.15
C LYS A 278 15.83 24.62 -5.95
N ASP A 279 16.96 25.00 -5.39
CA ASP A 279 17.04 26.04 -4.37
C ASP A 279 16.62 27.39 -4.97
N ILE A 280 15.62 28.03 -4.36
CA ILE A 280 15.05 29.28 -4.88
C ILE A 280 16.05 30.44 -4.75
N SER A 281 16.86 30.45 -3.70
CA SER A 281 17.80 31.53 -3.41
C SER A 281 19.05 31.46 -4.27
N THR A 282 19.58 30.25 -4.49
CA THR A 282 20.85 30.05 -5.21
C THR A 282 20.65 29.59 -6.66
N GLY A 283 19.46 29.12 -7.02
CA GLY A 283 19.18 28.51 -8.32
C GLY A 283 19.80 27.12 -8.52
N LYS A 284 20.53 26.58 -7.53
CA LYS A 284 21.20 25.28 -7.62
C LYS A 284 20.18 24.15 -7.70
N LYS A 285 20.33 23.27 -8.69
CA LYS A 285 19.54 22.05 -8.84
C LYS A 285 20.26 20.83 -8.27
N SER A 286 19.52 19.91 -7.67
CA SER A 286 20.00 18.61 -7.19
C SER A 286 18.92 17.53 -7.32
N ILE A 287 19.33 16.27 -7.33
CA ILE A 287 18.41 15.12 -7.37
C ILE A 287 17.88 14.88 -5.96
N LEU A 288 16.55 14.89 -5.80
CA LEU A 288 15.89 14.54 -4.56
C LEU A 288 15.60 13.03 -4.50
N TYR A 289 15.15 12.47 -5.63
CA TYR A 289 14.73 11.08 -5.71
C TYR A 289 15.01 10.52 -7.12
N ASP A 290 15.50 9.29 -7.15
CA ASP A 290 15.73 8.50 -8.37
C ASP A 290 15.00 7.16 -8.22
N ALA A 291 13.91 7.00 -8.94
CA ALA A 291 13.08 5.82 -8.90
C ALA A 291 13.84 4.56 -9.30
N ARG A 292 14.75 4.63 -10.28
CA ARG A 292 15.52 3.45 -10.71
C ARG A 292 16.46 2.96 -9.62
N ALA A 293 17.02 3.87 -8.82
CA ALA A 293 17.84 3.49 -7.68
C ALA A 293 17.01 2.81 -6.58
N VAL A 294 15.77 3.26 -6.35
CA VAL A 294 14.98 2.83 -5.18
C VAL A 294 14.06 1.65 -5.47
N ILE A 295 13.43 1.61 -6.64
CA ILE A 295 12.28 0.76 -6.94
C ILE A 295 12.46 -0.12 -8.20
N SER A 296 13.71 -0.32 -8.61
CA SER A 296 14.13 -1.38 -9.56
C SER A 296 14.94 -2.46 -8.83
N ASN A 297 15.05 -3.66 -9.42
CA ASN A 297 15.79 -4.80 -8.86
C ASN A 297 15.37 -5.19 -7.44
N LEU A 298 14.08 -5.02 -7.14
CA LEU A 298 13.51 -5.34 -5.83
C LEU A 298 13.57 -6.84 -5.57
N LYS A 299 14.02 -7.22 -4.37
CA LYS A 299 13.95 -8.60 -3.90
C LYS A 299 12.55 -8.93 -3.38
N GLY A 300 12.09 -10.13 -3.70
CA GLY A 300 10.81 -10.62 -3.22
C GLY A 300 10.90 -11.12 -1.77
N PRO A 301 9.82 -10.97 -0.98
CA PRO A 301 9.76 -11.56 0.34
C PRO A 301 9.78 -13.10 0.24
N VAL A 302 10.38 -13.74 1.23
CA VAL A 302 10.43 -15.20 1.40
C VAL A 302 9.99 -15.56 2.82
N VAL A 303 9.49 -16.78 3.01
CA VAL A 303 9.22 -17.31 4.34
C VAL A 303 10.55 -17.79 4.93
N GLU A 304 10.97 -17.22 6.05
CA GLU A 304 12.13 -17.66 6.82
C GLU A 304 11.73 -18.62 7.94
N ASP A 305 10.58 -18.38 8.57
CA ASP A 305 10.03 -19.22 9.65
C ASP A 305 8.63 -19.71 9.27
N GLU A 306 8.53 -20.99 8.85
CA GLU A 306 7.24 -21.63 8.53
C GLU A 306 6.35 -21.80 9.77
N GLU A 307 6.91 -21.97 10.97
CA GLU A 307 6.17 -22.22 12.21
C GLU A 307 5.58 -20.93 12.81
N GLY A 308 6.24 -19.79 12.57
CA GLY A 308 5.78 -18.46 12.99
C GLY A 308 4.65 -17.86 12.15
N LEU A 309 4.26 -18.50 11.03
CA LEU A 309 3.18 -17.99 10.17
C LEU A 309 1.79 -18.19 10.79
N GLU A 310 1.01 -17.12 10.87
CA GLU A 310 -0.39 -17.18 11.30
C GLU A 310 -1.34 -17.53 10.14
N GLN A 311 -2.46 -18.19 10.42
CA GLN A 311 -3.51 -18.48 9.41
C GLN A 311 -4.15 -17.21 8.81
N THR A 312 -4.00 -16.08 9.51
CA THR A 312 -4.46 -14.75 9.07
C THR A 312 -3.53 -14.11 8.05
N GLU A 313 -2.31 -14.61 7.86
CA GLU A 313 -1.32 -14.05 6.96
C GLU A 313 -1.80 -14.06 5.50
N SER A 314 -1.71 -12.92 4.81
CA SER A 314 -2.17 -12.73 3.43
C SER A 314 -1.66 -13.82 2.48
N ALA A 315 -0.41 -14.24 2.65
CA ALA A 315 0.22 -15.27 1.81
C ALA A 315 -0.43 -16.65 1.97
N ILE A 316 -1.08 -16.91 3.10
CA ILE A 316 -1.79 -18.16 3.42
C ILE A 316 -3.25 -18.05 3.00
N VAL A 317 -3.94 -16.99 3.43
CA VAL A 317 -5.36 -16.74 3.14
C VAL A 317 -5.65 -16.82 1.64
N TRP A 318 -4.75 -16.25 0.83
CA TRP A 318 -4.92 -16.18 -0.62
C TRP A 318 -4.07 -17.20 -1.39
N SER A 319 -3.42 -18.15 -0.72
CA SER A 319 -2.46 -19.09 -1.30
C SER A 319 -3.00 -19.82 -2.54
N GLU A 320 -4.14 -20.50 -2.41
CA GLU A 320 -4.76 -21.26 -3.51
C GLU A 320 -5.22 -20.36 -4.66
N VAL A 321 -5.66 -19.14 -4.36
CA VAL A 321 -6.06 -18.16 -5.38
C VAL A 321 -4.84 -17.70 -6.16
N SER A 322 -3.77 -17.38 -5.45
CA SER A 322 -2.48 -16.97 -6.02
C SER A 322 -1.90 -18.08 -6.88
N GLN A 323 -1.87 -19.33 -6.39
CA GLN A 323 -1.37 -20.48 -7.15
C GLN A 323 -2.13 -20.66 -8.47
N GLY A 324 -3.46 -20.66 -8.43
CA GLY A 324 -4.27 -20.78 -9.65
C GLY A 324 -4.05 -19.63 -10.65
N ILE A 325 -3.80 -18.40 -10.17
CA ILE A 325 -3.46 -17.26 -11.04
C ILE A 325 -2.06 -17.44 -11.66
N LEU A 326 -1.08 -17.90 -10.88
CA LEU A 326 0.30 -18.12 -11.34
C LEU A 326 0.36 -19.21 -12.41
N GLU A 327 -0.39 -20.29 -12.23
CA GLU A 327 -0.49 -21.42 -13.17
C GLU A 327 -1.40 -21.14 -14.37
N GLY A 328 -2.20 -20.07 -14.32
CA GLY A 328 -3.21 -19.75 -15.35
C GLY A 328 -4.47 -20.62 -15.28
N ASP A 329 -4.67 -21.37 -14.19
CA ASP A 329 -5.90 -22.10 -13.91
C ASP A 329 -6.98 -21.17 -13.31
N TRP A 330 -7.67 -20.47 -14.21
CA TRP A 330 -8.76 -19.55 -13.84
C TRP A 330 -9.97 -20.24 -13.22
N LYS A 331 -10.15 -21.55 -13.43
CA LYS A 331 -11.25 -22.30 -12.84
C LYS A 331 -10.96 -22.54 -11.36
N SER A 332 -9.76 -23.05 -11.05
CA SER A 332 -9.33 -23.28 -9.67
C SER A 332 -9.20 -21.98 -8.88
N ALA A 333 -8.60 -20.95 -9.47
CA ALA A 333 -8.50 -19.62 -8.83
C ALA A 333 -9.89 -19.04 -8.47
N ARG A 334 -10.90 -19.24 -9.33
CA ARG A 334 -12.27 -18.77 -9.06
C ARG A 334 -12.94 -19.55 -7.94
N GLN A 335 -12.75 -20.87 -7.89
CA GLN A 335 -13.31 -21.70 -6.83
C GLN A 335 -12.67 -21.37 -5.47
N ALA A 336 -11.34 -21.23 -5.43
CA ALA A 336 -10.60 -20.84 -4.23
C ALA A 336 -11.04 -19.46 -3.73
N LYS A 337 -11.10 -18.44 -4.61
CA LYS A 337 -11.55 -17.09 -4.25
C LYS A 337 -12.96 -17.09 -3.66
N ARG A 338 -13.85 -17.90 -4.26
CA ARG A 338 -15.22 -18.04 -3.76
C ARG A 338 -15.27 -18.67 -2.36
N ARG A 339 -14.44 -19.68 -2.07
CA ARG A 339 -14.37 -20.30 -0.74
C ARG A 339 -14.01 -19.28 0.34
N VAL A 340 -12.90 -18.56 0.15
CA VAL A 340 -12.43 -17.50 1.09
C VAL A 340 -13.55 -16.49 1.34
N GLU A 341 -14.19 -15.98 0.28
CA GLU A 341 -15.25 -14.98 0.41
C GLU A 341 -16.55 -15.54 1.05
N GLU A 342 -16.89 -16.81 0.83
CA GLU A 342 -18.06 -17.45 1.44
C GLU A 342 -17.85 -17.71 2.92
N GLU A 343 -16.66 -18.20 3.30
CA GLU A 343 -16.28 -18.40 4.69
C GLU A 343 -16.35 -17.09 5.49
N GLN A 344 -15.81 -16.00 4.95
CA GLN A 344 -15.92 -14.68 5.58
C GLN A 344 -17.36 -14.19 5.73
N ARG A 345 -18.23 -14.47 4.75
CA ARG A 345 -19.66 -14.17 4.88
C ARG A 345 -20.33 -14.98 5.98
N ASN A 346 -19.93 -16.24 6.18
CA ASN A 346 -20.46 -17.10 7.23
C ASN A 346 -19.98 -16.64 8.62
N LEU A 347 -18.67 -16.40 8.78
CA LEU A 347 -18.09 -15.86 10.03
C LEU A 347 -18.72 -14.52 10.43
N ARG A 348 -19.07 -13.67 9.45
CA ARG A 348 -19.81 -12.43 9.73
C ARG A 348 -21.22 -12.70 10.26
N LYS A 349 -21.97 -13.62 9.64
CA LYS A 349 -23.32 -13.99 10.10
C LYS A 349 -23.32 -14.62 11.49
N GLU A 350 -22.33 -15.45 11.78
CA GLU A 350 -22.15 -16.07 13.10
C GLU A 350 -21.91 -15.01 14.18
N ARG A 351 -20.98 -14.07 13.93
CA ARG A 351 -20.73 -12.93 14.82
C ARG A 351 -21.97 -12.07 15.02
N ASP A 352 -22.66 -11.72 13.93
CA ASP A 352 -23.89 -10.92 13.98
C ASP A 352 -24.98 -11.63 14.80
N SER A 353 -25.11 -12.96 14.66
CA SER A 353 -26.09 -13.78 15.37
C SER A 353 -25.74 -14.00 16.85
N ALA A 354 -24.46 -14.03 17.18
CA ALA A 354 -23.95 -14.12 18.56
C ALA A 354 -23.92 -12.76 19.28
N GLY A 355 -24.17 -11.65 18.58
CA GLY A 355 -24.04 -10.30 19.13
C GLY A 355 -22.60 -9.91 19.48
N VAL A 356 -21.61 -10.58 18.89
CA VAL A 356 -20.19 -10.37 19.16
C VAL A 356 -19.66 -9.24 18.27
N THR A 357 -19.16 -8.18 18.91
CA THR A 357 -18.49 -7.10 18.18
C THR A 357 -17.07 -7.52 17.83
N TRP A 358 -16.69 -7.34 16.55
CA TRP A 358 -15.32 -7.57 16.10
C TRP A 358 -14.37 -6.52 16.67
N SER A 359 -13.22 -6.97 17.16
CA SER A 359 -12.08 -6.12 17.52
C SER A 359 -10.81 -6.61 16.83
N PRO A 360 -10.01 -5.73 16.20
CA PRO A 360 -8.72 -6.12 15.64
C PRO A 360 -7.76 -6.63 16.71
N LYS A 361 -6.82 -7.47 16.31
CA LYS A 361 -5.84 -8.11 17.20
C LYS A 361 -4.68 -7.17 17.57
N HIS A 362 -4.24 -6.33 16.64
CA HIS A 362 -3.00 -5.55 16.76
C HIS A 362 -3.22 -4.04 16.78
N PHE A 363 -4.41 -3.56 16.45
CA PHE A 363 -4.71 -2.14 16.36
C PHE A 363 -5.96 -1.74 17.15
N VAL A 364 -5.93 -0.52 17.68
CA VAL A 364 -7.07 0.09 18.36
C VAL A 364 -7.43 1.41 17.70
N ARG A 365 -8.73 1.67 17.60
CA ARG A 365 -9.23 2.93 17.07
C ARG A 365 -8.97 4.06 18.07
N ARG A 366 -8.32 5.14 17.61
CA ARG A 366 -8.12 6.37 18.38
C ARG A 366 -8.63 7.56 17.56
N GLY A 367 -9.80 8.08 17.94
CA GLY A 367 -10.52 9.09 17.16
C GLY A 367 -10.86 8.56 15.77
N ASP A 368 -10.37 9.24 14.74
CA ASP A 368 -10.53 8.85 13.34
C ASP A 368 -9.40 7.93 12.83
N GLY A 369 -8.35 7.72 13.63
CA GLY A 369 -7.19 6.91 13.29
C GLY A 369 -7.11 5.56 13.99
N TRP A 370 -6.00 4.87 13.73
CA TRP A 370 -5.68 3.54 14.27
C TRP A 370 -4.25 3.53 14.80
N ASP A 371 -4.10 3.12 16.06
CA ASP A 371 -2.83 3.03 16.74
C ASP A 371 -2.47 1.57 17.02
N TYR A 372 -1.16 1.29 17.03
CA TYR A 372 -0.65 -0.02 17.39
C TYR A 372 -0.88 -0.32 18.88
N LEU A 373 -1.53 -1.45 19.17
CA LEU A 373 -1.94 -1.83 20.53
C LEU A 373 -0.78 -2.10 21.48
N HIS A 374 0.38 -2.52 20.96
CA HIS A 374 1.46 -3.04 21.78
C HIS A 374 2.54 -1.99 22.14
N CYS A 375 2.34 -0.73 21.72
CA CYS A 375 3.19 0.41 22.10
C CYS A 375 3.37 0.48 23.64
N PRO A 376 4.60 0.72 24.17
CA PRO A 376 5.82 1.14 23.47
C PRO A 376 6.65 -0.02 22.89
N ARG A 377 6.19 -1.28 22.95
CA ARG A 377 6.91 -2.37 22.29
C ARG A 377 6.82 -2.17 20.77
N GLY A 378 7.95 -2.30 20.10
CA GLY A 378 8.01 -2.26 18.64
C GLY A 378 7.36 -3.49 18.00
N VAL A 379 7.29 -3.49 16.66
CA VAL A 379 6.87 -4.66 15.91
C VAL A 379 7.96 -5.72 16.03
N PRO A 380 7.64 -6.95 16.46
CA PRO A 380 8.63 -8.02 16.56
C PRO A 380 9.13 -8.46 15.17
N PRO A 381 10.28 -9.17 15.10
CA PRO A 381 10.71 -9.83 13.88
C PRO A 381 9.62 -10.72 13.29
N ALA A 382 9.56 -10.78 11.97
CA ALA A 382 8.52 -11.45 11.22
C ALA A 382 8.95 -12.82 10.68
N PRO A 383 7.99 -13.74 10.45
CA PRO A 383 8.28 -15.01 9.77
C PRO A 383 8.58 -14.84 8.27
N ILE A 384 8.16 -13.72 7.66
CA ILE A 384 8.44 -13.37 6.27
C ILE A 384 9.54 -12.32 6.24
N VAL A 385 10.57 -12.52 5.42
CA VAL A 385 11.70 -11.59 5.30
C VAL A 385 11.96 -11.17 3.87
N VAL A 386 12.50 -9.96 3.68
CA VAL A 386 13.12 -9.54 2.43
C VAL A 386 14.63 -9.79 2.51
N PRO A 387 15.21 -10.63 1.64
CA PRO A 387 16.60 -11.09 1.74
C PRO A 387 17.65 -10.09 1.23
#